data_AF-A0A3G3K316-F1
#
_entry.id   AF-A0A3G3K316-F1
#
_cell.length_a   1.000
_cell.length_b   1.000
_cell.length_c   1.000
_cell.angle_alpha   90.00
_cell.angle_beta   90.00
_cell.angle_gamma   90.00
#
_symmetry.space_group_name_H-M   'P 1'
#
loop_
_entity.id
_entity.type
_entity.pdbx_description
1 polymer ?
#
loop_
_entity_poly.entity_id
_entity_poly.type
_entity_poly.pdbx_seq_one_letter_code
_entity_poly.pdbx_strand_id
1 'polypeptide(L)'
;MKKASILLLTCFMLALLLSACGGGNKDKDGGTDASLQASNESGAGASGDSGSKQDIVTIKYVIPGTEPKEWPAVKEAVNKKLLADGLNVQIEKEYIDWGAWEQKINLKLSTNEDFDMFHVMNDWVGLANYAGRGALKDITKEVEQYGPNLKKVIPASVWSGVTKDGKIFGVPAYWYEASVDGSITLNKYLLNKAGVTNPITNRTELMSAMEQVNKNLGMKLTIPLRGGTAGPADIFQRTYDDYPFTVRDNVAFIGQDGVVKNWVETDQFKQDAAWFREAYQKKLIDPDVLTVKQEQIADQIKYGKYVFTLGTPNKLSDVQKTYPDATDKDFELVRLNPDKPHYRMVNAKNVNVVAANSKHPAEAVKFLNWLYDNQDNYDLFMYGIEGKTYKKVGEHGLESVMDPATNLPLYLQDDWMIGNLNFIRVDQDYLSANKALYVADPEAKNFFAADFFFDPSPVKAELANVQAVFTSDVSPIYRGVVDYDKYIKSATSKLKAAGIDKVLAEYQKQLDAYKATLKQ
;
A
#
# COMPACT_ATOMS: atom_id res chain seq x y z
N MET A 1 19.71 -42.98 -23.58
CA MET A 1 18.48 -42.51 -24.25
C MET A 1 17.69 -41.45 -23.46
N LYS A 2 18.34 -40.57 -22.66
CA LYS A 2 17.67 -39.46 -21.95
C LYS A 2 18.25 -38.07 -22.27
N LYS A 3 19.18 -37.96 -23.23
CA LYS A 3 19.80 -36.70 -23.65
C LYS A 3 19.43 -36.26 -25.08
N ALA A 4 18.68 -37.08 -25.82
CA ALA A 4 18.21 -36.76 -27.18
C ALA A 4 16.79 -36.16 -27.20
N SER A 5 16.01 -36.31 -26.13
CA SER A 5 14.62 -35.81 -26.05
C SER A 5 14.51 -34.36 -25.56
N ILE A 6 15.57 -33.78 -25.00
CA ILE A 6 15.57 -32.39 -24.52
C ILE A 6 15.95 -31.42 -25.65
N LEU A 7 16.70 -31.86 -26.66
CA LEU A 7 17.09 -31.01 -27.79
C LEU A 7 15.98 -30.84 -28.85
N LEU A 8 15.01 -31.77 -28.90
CA LEU A 8 13.90 -31.69 -29.86
C LEU A 8 12.73 -30.81 -29.37
N LEU A 9 12.60 -30.59 -28.06
CA LEU A 9 11.54 -29.73 -27.50
C LEU A 9 11.88 -28.23 -27.59
N THR A 10 13.16 -27.88 -27.59
CA THR A 10 13.65 -26.49 -27.72
C THR A 10 13.60 -25.97 -29.16
N CYS A 11 13.59 -26.85 -30.17
CA CYS A 11 13.47 -26.44 -31.57
C CYS A 11 12.03 -26.18 -32.03
N PHE A 12 11.00 -26.64 -31.30
CA PHE A 12 9.60 -26.45 -31.68
C PHE A 12 8.98 -25.15 -31.11
N MET A 13 9.62 -24.52 -30.12
CA MET A 13 9.14 -23.27 -29.51
C MET A 13 9.70 -22.00 -30.16
N LEU A 14 10.68 -22.11 -31.07
CA LEU A 14 11.25 -20.96 -31.79
C LEU A 14 10.60 -20.66 -33.15
N ALA A 15 9.61 -21.45 -33.59
CA ALA A 15 9.03 -21.34 -34.94
C ALA A 15 7.71 -20.55 -35.03
N LEU A 16 7.22 -19.94 -33.93
CA LEU A 16 5.94 -19.21 -33.91
C LEU A 16 6.05 -17.69 -33.75
N LEU A 17 7.25 -17.11 -33.86
CA LEU A 17 7.49 -15.67 -33.66
C LEU A 17 7.86 -14.88 -34.93
N LEU A 18 7.65 -15.44 -36.13
CA LEU A 18 8.04 -14.78 -37.39
C LEU A 18 6.93 -14.86 -38.45
N SER A 19 5.83 -14.14 -38.24
CA SER A 19 4.93 -13.74 -39.34
C SER A 19 3.85 -12.73 -38.90
N ALA A 20 4.26 -11.51 -38.55
CA ALA A 20 3.34 -10.36 -38.62
C ALA A 20 4.12 -9.02 -38.52
N CYS A 21 4.79 -8.63 -39.60
CA CYS A 21 4.95 -7.22 -40.00
C CYS A 21 5.65 -7.15 -41.36
N GLY A 22 4.96 -6.60 -42.36
CA GLY A 22 5.52 -6.31 -43.69
C GLY A 22 4.42 -5.93 -44.67
N GLY A 23 4.08 -4.64 -44.75
CA GLY A 23 3.09 -4.08 -45.68
C GLY A 23 3.64 -3.81 -47.08
N GLY A 24 2.73 -3.53 -48.04
CA GLY A 24 3.10 -3.03 -49.37
C GLY A 24 2.04 -3.12 -50.49
N ASN A 25 1.05 -2.21 -50.44
CA ASN A 25 0.39 -1.39 -51.49
C ASN A 25 0.07 -1.89 -52.95
N LYS A 26 -1.10 -1.38 -53.44
CA LYS A 26 -1.65 -1.21 -54.82
C LYS A 26 -2.22 -2.46 -55.54
N ASP A 27 -3.36 -2.42 -56.25
CA ASP A 27 -4.15 -1.33 -56.87
C ASP A 27 -5.56 -1.83 -57.28
N LYS A 28 -6.54 -0.89 -57.35
CA LYS A 28 -7.78 -0.82 -58.19
C LYS A 28 -8.83 -1.93 -58.05
N ASP A 29 -10.15 -1.71 -58.12
CA ASP A 29 -11.06 -0.76 -58.78
C ASP A 29 -12.40 -0.93 -58.01
N GLY A 30 -13.35 -0.02 -57.81
CA GLY A 30 -13.92 1.06 -58.61
C GLY A 30 -15.40 1.16 -58.18
N GLY A 31 -15.99 2.37 -58.10
CA GLY A 31 -17.44 2.53 -57.84
C GLY A 31 -17.86 3.78 -57.05
N THR A 32 -17.88 4.92 -57.74
CA THR A 32 -18.88 6.04 -57.75
C THR A 32 -20.17 5.84 -56.91
N ASP A 33 -20.84 6.84 -56.33
CA ASP A 33 -20.92 8.27 -56.64
C ASP A 33 -21.64 9.08 -55.53
N ALA A 34 -21.41 10.40 -55.58
CA ALA A 34 -22.32 11.53 -55.31
C ALA A 34 -23.07 11.71 -53.96
N SER A 35 -22.55 12.68 -53.19
CA SER A 35 -23.18 13.93 -52.73
C SER A 35 -24.71 14.07 -52.69
N LEU A 36 -25.22 14.73 -51.64
CA LEU A 36 -26.07 15.93 -51.77
C LEU A 36 -26.10 16.74 -50.45
N GLN A 37 -25.69 18.00 -50.55
CA GLN A 37 -25.98 19.10 -49.64
C GLN A 37 -27.41 19.61 -49.88
N ALA A 38 -28.09 20.06 -48.83
CA ALA A 38 -29.09 21.12 -48.93
C ALA A 38 -29.20 21.89 -47.60
N SER A 39 -28.98 23.18 -47.69
CA SER A 39 -29.21 24.23 -46.69
C SER A 39 -30.57 24.90 -46.96
N ASN A 40 -31.33 25.27 -45.91
CA ASN A 40 -31.73 26.67 -45.66
C ASN A 40 -32.59 26.90 -44.39
N GLU A 41 -32.15 27.90 -43.62
CA GLU A 41 -32.85 29.04 -43.01
C GLU A 41 -34.12 28.93 -42.11
N SER A 42 -33.91 29.36 -40.86
CA SER A 42 -34.52 30.52 -40.18
C SER A 42 -36.03 30.57 -39.89
N GLY A 43 -36.37 30.49 -38.59
CA GLY A 43 -37.62 30.98 -38.00
C GLY A 43 -37.41 31.36 -36.53
N ALA A 44 -37.71 32.61 -36.17
CA ALA A 44 -37.44 33.22 -34.87
C ALA A 44 -38.58 33.02 -33.85
N GLY A 45 -38.22 32.94 -32.56
CA GLY A 45 -39.03 33.46 -31.45
C GLY A 45 -39.56 32.45 -30.42
N ALA A 46 -38.87 32.33 -29.29
CA ALA A 46 -39.47 32.34 -27.94
C ALA A 46 -38.35 32.34 -26.88
N SER A 47 -38.26 33.43 -26.11
CA SER A 47 -37.40 33.52 -24.93
C SER A 47 -37.92 32.59 -23.84
N GLY A 48 -37.18 31.51 -23.59
CA GLY A 48 -37.31 30.67 -22.41
C GLY A 48 -36.03 30.78 -21.61
N ASP A 49 -36.15 31.29 -20.40
CA ASP A 49 -35.14 31.24 -19.34
C ASP A 49 -34.56 29.83 -19.24
N SER A 50 -33.35 29.67 -19.76
CA SER A 50 -32.57 28.44 -19.68
C SER A 50 -31.44 28.71 -18.73
N GLY A 51 -31.74 28.56 -17.43
CA GLY A 51 -30.72 28.21 -16.46
C GLY A 51 -29.94 27.04 -17.06
N SER A 52 -28.65 27.25 -17.33
CA SER A 52 -27.80 26.26 -17.95
C SER A 52 -27.88 24.98 -17.12
N LYS A 53 -28.51 23.93 -17.66
CA LYS A 53 -28.31 22.58 -17.15
C LYS A 53 -26.83 22.29 -17.35
N GLN A 54 -26.04 22.47 -16.29
CA GLN A 54 -24.67 22.00 -16.29
C GLN A 54 -24.70 20.49 -16.54
N ASP A 55 -23.91 20.02 -17.50
CA ASP A 55 -23.79 18.61 -17.81
C ASP A 55 -23.25 17.85 -16.59
N ILE A 56 -23.85 16.71 -16.28
CA ILE A 56 -23.39 15.82 -15.20
C ILE A 56 -22.15 15.08 -15.69
N VAL A 57 -21.05 15.17 -14.94
CA VAL A 57 -19.79 14.51 -15.25
C VAL A 57 -19.66 13.22 -14.43
N THR A 58 -19.37 12.09 -15.08
CA THR A 58 -19.03 10.84 -14.40
C THR A 58 -17.52 10.69 -14.26
N ILE A 59 -17.02 10.73 -13.03
CA ILE A 59 -15.63 10.41 -12.68
C ILE A 59 -15.45 8.89 -12.68
N LYS A 60 -14.49 8.40 -13.47
CA LYS A 60 -14.07 6.99 -13.46
C LYS A 60 -12.86 6.80 -12.56
N TYR A 61 -13.02 6.01 -11.50
CA TYR A 61 -12.01 5.78 -10.48
C TYR A 61 -11.55 4.32 -10.49
N VAL A 62 -10.29 4.10 -10.89
CA VAL A 62 -9.68 2.78 -11.06
C VAL A 62 -8.94 2.38 -9.78
N ILE A 63 -9.32 1.26 -9.18
CA ILE A 63 -8.76 0.79 -7.89
C ILE A 63 -8.45 -0.71 -7.91
N PRO A 64 -7.47 -1.17 -7.10
CA PRO A 64 -7.25 -2.60 -6.94
C PRO A 64 -8.36 -3.24 -6.11
N GLY A 65 -8.61 -4.53 -6.33
CA GLY A 65 -9.52 -5.35 -5.53
C GLY A 65 -10.64 -6.00 -6.33
N THR A 66 -11.70 -6.37 -5.63
CA THR A 66 -12.89 -7.02 -6.19
C THR A 66 -14.10 -6.15 -5.87
N GLU A 67 -15.00 -5.99 -6.83
CA GLU A 67 -16.23 -5.22 -6.63
C GLU A 67 -17.07 -5.81 -5.49
N PRO A 68 -17.41 -5.03 -4.44
CA PRO A 68 -18.30 -5.48 -3.39
C PRO A 68 -19.73 -5.70 -3.92
N LYS A 69 -20.43 -6.70 -3.37
CA LYS A 69 -21.76 -7.10 -3.82
C LYS A 69 -22.77 -5.96 -3.84
N GLU A 70 -22.75 -5.08 -2.84
CA GLU A 70 -23.69 -3.96 -2.72
C GLU A 70 -23.14 -2.64 -3.29
N TRP A 71 -21.97 -2.65 -3.96
CA TRP A 71 -21.48 -1.45 -4.64
C TRP A 71 -22.48 -0.85 -5.63
N PRO A 72 -23.23 -1.60 -6.47
CA PRO A 72 -24.21 -0.99 -7.36
C PRO A 72 -25.26 -0.14 -6.64
N ALA A 73 -25.80 -0.62 -5.51
CA ALA A 73 -26.79 0.12 -4.73
C ALA A 73 -26.16 1.31 -3.96
N VAL A 74 -24.95 1.12 -3.43
CA VAL A 74 -24.22 2.21 -2.76
C VAL A 74 -23.84 3.31 -3.74
N LYS A 75 -23.36 2.96 -4.94
CA LYS A 75 -23.05 3.89 -6.03
C LYS A 75 -24.25 4.74 -6.40
N GLU A 76 -25.44 4.13 -6.55
CA GLU A 76 -26.67 4.87 -6.83
C GLU A 76 -26.97 5.90 -5.71
N ALA A 77 -26.86 5.48 -4.45
CA ALA A 77 -27.08 6.36 -3.31
C ALA A 77 -26.05 7.49 -3.22
N VAL A 78 -24.76 7.20 -3.46
CA VAL A 78 -23.67 8.20 -3.52
C VAL A 78 -23.93 9.19 -4.65
N ASN A 79 -24.22 8.72 -5.86
CA ASN A 79 -24.47 9.57 -7.03
C ASN A 79 -25.70 10.45 -6.84
N LYS A 80 -26.77 9.92 -6.24
CA LYS A 80 -27.94 10.72 -5.86
C LYS A 80 -27.59 11.81 -4.85
N LYS A 81 -26.76 11.50 -3.85
CA LYS A 81 -26.37 12.46 -2.83
C LYS A 81 -25.44 13.54 -3.36
N LEU A 82 -24.48 13.20 -4.23
CA LEU A 82 -23.63 14.18 -4.93
C LEU A 82 -24.48 15.22 -5.68
N LEU A 83 -25.44 14.76 -6.47
CA LEU A 83 -26.36 15.65 -7.21
C LEU A 83 -27.24 16.49 -6.27
N ALA A 84 -27.77 15.89 -5.19
CA ALA A 84 -28.59 16.59 -4.21
C ALA A 84 -27.82 17.68 -3.45
N ASP A 85 -26.53 17.45 -3.18
CA ASP A 85 -25.64 18.40 -2.53
C ASP A 85 -25.11 19.48 -3.52
N GLY A 86 -25.62 19.49 -4.76
CA GLY A 86 -25.34 20.51 -5.77
C GLY A 86 -24.09 20.25 -6.60
N LEU A 87 -23.49 19.06 -6.50
CA LEU A 87 -22.38 18.66 -7.36
C LEU A 87 -22.94 17.98 -8.61
N ASN A 88 -22.69 18.55 -9.79
CA ASN A 88 -22.98 17.90 -11.09
C ASN A 88 -21.94 16.80 -11.40
N VAL A 89 -21.70 15.91 -10.43
CA VAL A 89 -20.69 14.85 -10.46
C VAL A 89 -21.32 13.52 -10.09
N GLN A 90 -20.90 12.45 -10.77
CA GLN A 90 -21.17 11.06 -10.42
C GLN A 90 -19.84 10.30 -10.34
N ILE A 91 -19.80 9.21 -9.58
CA ILE A 91 -18.66 8.31 -9.46
C ILE A 91 -19.00 6.93 -10.07
N GLU A 92 -18.05 6.38 -10.80
CA GLU A 92 -18.01 4.99 -11.24
C GLU A 92 -16.66 4.39 -10.83
N LYS A 93 -16.67 3.20 -10.21
CA LYS A 93 -15.43 2.51 -9.82
C LYS A 93 -15.14 1.39 -10.80
N GLU A 94 -13.90 1.30 -11.25
CA GLU A 94 -13.39 0.13 -11.97
C GLU A 94 -12.44 -0.64 -11.05
N TYR A 95 -12.82 -1.87 -10.70
CA TYR A 95 -12.00 -2.75 -9.87
C TYR A 95 -11.08 -3.59 -10.74
N ILE A 96 -9.80 -3.59 -10.41
CA ILE A 96 -8.79 -4.44 -11.02
C ILE A 96 -8.28 -5.43 -9.98
N ASP A 97 -8.32 -6.73 -10.28
CA ASP A 97 -7.77 -7.76 -9.40
C ASP A 97 -6.32 -7.47 -8.97
N TRP A 98 -6.01 -7.76 -7.71
CA TRP A 98 -4.69 -7.51 -7.10
C TRP A 98 -3.52 -8.12 -7.87
N GLY A 99 -3.67 -9.34 -8.40
CA GLY A 99 -2.64 -10.01 -9.18
C GLY A 99 -2.40 -9.38 -10.55
N ALA A 100 -3.37 -8.60 -11.05
CA ALA A 100 -3.31 -7.93 -12.35
C ALA A 100 -3.14 -6.40 -12.24
N TRP A 101 -3.12 -5.84 -11.03
CA TRP A 101 -3.11 -4.40 -10.77
C TRP A 101 -2.06 -3.66 -11.58
N GLU A 102 -0.78 -4.00 -11.36
CA GLU A 102 0.35 -3.31 -11.96
C GLU A 102 0.32 -3.38 -13.49
N GLN A 103 0.04 -4.56 -14.06
CA GLN A 103 0.00 -4.74 -15.51
C GLN A 103 -1.13 -3.91 -16.14
N LYS A 104 -2.33 -3.98 -15.58
CA LYS A 104 -3.51 -3.33 -16.16
C LYS A 104 -3.48 -1.82 -15.99
N ILE A 105 -3.09 -1.28 -14.84
CA ILE A 105 -3.02 0.19 -14.67
C ILE A 105 -1.96 0.80 -15.60
N ASN A 106 -0.79 0.14 -15.75
CA ASN A 106 0.23 0.60 -16.70
C ASN A 106 -0.25 0.50 -18.16
N LEU A 107 -1.01 -0.55 -18.51
CA LEU A 107 -1.61 -0.65 -19.83
C LEU A 107 -2.55 0.54 -20.08
N LYS A 108 -3.51 0.78 -19.19
CA LYS A 108 -4.47 1.90 -19.30
C LYS A 108 -3.78 3.26 -19.47
N LEU A 109 -2.74 3.52 -18.67
CA LEU A 109 -1.96 4.75 -18.76
C LEU A 109 -1.21 4.89 -20.09
N SER A 110 -0.66 3.79 -20.61
CA SER A 110 0.12 3.80 -21.86
C SER A 110 -0.73 3.79 -23.13
N THR A 111 -1.95 3.24 -23.06
CA THR A 111 -2.94 3.25 -24.15
C THR A 111 -3.84 4.49 -24.11
N ASN A 112 -3.64 5.38 -23.13
CA ASN A 112 -4.42 6.60 -22.95
C ASN A 112 -5.93 6.32 -22.83
N GLU A 113 -6.29 5.23 -22.13
CA GLU A 113 -7.69 4.88 -21.84
C GLU A 113 -8.39 6.00 -21.05
N ASP A 114 -9.68 6.18 -21.29
CA ASP A 114 -10.49 7.26 -20.70
C ASP A 114 -10.92 6.91 -19.27
N PHE A 115 -10.15 7.37 -18.29
CA PHE A 115 -10.46 7.35 -16.86
C PHE A 115 -9.87 8.58 -16.15
N ASP A 116 -10.36 8.89 -14.94
CA ASP A 116 -10.06 10.15 -14.27
C ASP A 116 -9.11 9.99 -13.10
N MET A 117 -9.40 9.00 -12.24
CA MET A 117 -8.67 8.78 -11.00
C MET A 117 -8.13 7.37 -10.93
N PHE A 118 -7.01 7.20 -10.24
CA PHE A 118 -6.54 5.88 -9.83
C PHE A 118 -5.81 5.91 -8.49
N HIS A 119 -5.71 4.74 -7.87
CA HIS A 119 -5.02 4.59 -6.59
C HIS A 119 -3.51 4.39 -6.75
N VAL A 120 -2.70 5.07 -5.93
CA VAL A 120 -1.24 4.92 -5.86
C VAL A 120 -0.84 4.47 -4.46
N MET A 121 -0.04 3.40 -4.40
CA MET A 121 0.54 2.82 -3.20
C MET A 121 2.05 3.11 -3.19
N ASN A 122 2.49 4.04 -2.35
CA ASN A 122 3.88 4.48 -2.31
C ASN A 122 4.87 3.41 -1.83
N ASP A 123 4.38 2.36 -1.18
CA ASP A 123 5.12 1.17 -0.78
C ASP A 123 5.11 0.05 -1.84
N TRP A 124 4.50 0.27 -3.01
CA TRP A 124 4.53 -0.67 -4.14
C TRP A 124 5.07 -0.02 -5.43
N VAL A 125 4.30 0.87 -6.05
CA VAL A 125 4.76 1.70 -7.18
C VAL A 125 4.43 3.14 -6.83
N GLY A 126 5.44 3.90 -6.44
CA GLY A 126 5.24 5.21 -5.85
C GLY A 126 4.90 6.34 -6.81
N LEU A 127 4.37 7.41 -6.23
CA LEU A 127 3.95 8.64 -6.88
C LEU A 127 5.05 9.23 -7.78
N ALA A 128 6.31 9.23 -7.29
CA ALA A 128 7.47 9.72 -8.05
C ALA A 128 7.65 9.00 -9.39
N ASN A 129 7.40 7.69 -9.44
CA ASN A 129 7.51 6.89 -10.66
C ASN A 129 6.44 7.27 -11.69
N TYR A 130 5.20 7.47 -11.25
CA TYR A 130 4.11 7.90 -12.13
C TYR A 130 4.30 9.35 -12.58
N ALA A 131 4.73 10.24 -11.69
CA ALA A 131 5.03 11.63 -12.01
C ALA A 131 6.17 11.75 -13.03
N GLY A 132 7.27 11.00 -12.84
CA GLY A 132 8.44 11.02 -13.73
C GLY A 132 8.15 10.58 -15.17
N ARG A 133 7.12 9.74 -15.36
CA ARG A 133 6.65 9.30 -16.69
C ARG A 133 5.50 10.15 -17.24
N GLY A 134 5.13 11.24 -16.56
CA GLY A 134 4.05 12.14 -16.98
C GLY A 134 2.65 11.54 -16.89
N ALA A 135 2.44 10.53 -16.04
CA ALA A 135 1.15 9.84 -15.90
C ALA A 135 0.14 10.59 -15.02
N LEU A 136 0.57 11.64 -14.32
CA LEU A 136 -0.22 12.35 -13.31
C LEU A 136 -0.55 13.78 -13.74
N LYS A 137 -1.78 14.20 -13.46
CA LYS A 137 -2.21 15.59 -13.60
C LYS A 137 -1.75 16.41 -12.39
N ASP A 138 -1.25 17.62 -12.65
CA ASP A 138 -1.09 18.64 -11.62
C ASP A 138 -2.48 19.19 -11.28
N ILE A 139 -2.93 18.97 -10.04
CA ILE A 139 -4.25 19.36 -9.53
C ILE A 139 -4.17 20.51 -8.51
N THR A 140 -3.05 21.23 -8.46
CA THR A 140 -2.79 22.25 -7.44
C THR A 140 -3.89 23.33 -7.45
N LYS A 141 -4.26 23.82 -8.63
CA LYS A 141 -5.29 24.86 -8.78
C LYS A 141 -6.66 24.35 -8.33
N GLU A 142 -6.99 23.12 -8.69
CA GLU A 142 -8.24 22.48 -8.32
C GLU A 142 -8.33 22.26 -6.81
N VAL A 143 -7.24 21.84 -6.16
CA VAL A 143 -7.15 21.71 -4.70
C VAL A 143 -7.26 23.07 -4.01
N GLU A 144 -6.64 24.11 -4.56
CA GLU A 144 -6.78 25.48 -4.05
C GLU A 144 -8.21 26.01 -4.16
N GLN A 145 -8.88 25.75 -5.28
CA GLN A 145 -10.21 26.27 -5.56
C GLN A 145 -11.34 25.46 -4.91
N TYR A 146 -11.22 24.13 -4.90
CA TYR A 146 -12.31 23.21 -4.54
C TYR A 146 -11.99 22.31 -3.34
N GLY A 147 -10.80 22.40 -2.75
CA GLY A 147 -10.34 21.52 -1.67
C GLY A 147 -10.33 22.08 -0.23
N PRO A 148 -11.17 23.05 0.19
CA PRO A 148 -11.07 23.61 1.55
C PRO A 148 -11.28 22.57 2.66
N ASN A 149 -12.17 21.58 2.47
CA ASN A 149 -12.37 20.50 3.45
C ASN A 149 -11.16 19.57 3.47
N LEU A 150 -10.60 19.25 2.30
CA LEU A 150 -9.37 18.46 2.18
C LEU A 150 -8.24 19.08 3.02
N LYS A 151 -8.01 20.38 2.84
CA LYS A 151 -6.96 21.12 3.56
C LYS A 151 -7.22 21.20 5.07
N LYS A 152 -8.48 21.17 5.49
CA LYS A 152 -8.88 21.18 6.90
C LYS A 152 -8.61 19.84 7.60
N VAL A 153 -8.86 18.73 6.92
CA VAL A 153 -8.88 17.38 7.54
C VAL A 153 -7.64 16.54 7.23
N ILE A 154 -6.76 16.99 6.34
CA ILE A 154 -5.50 16.33 6.02
C ILE A 154 -4.36 17.21 6.55
N PRO A 155 -3.53 16.72 7.49
CA PRO A 155 -2.42 17.49 8.04
C PRO A 155 -1.40 17.90 6.97
N ALA A 156 -0.72 19.04 7.18
CA ALA A 156 0.30 19.55 6.27
C ALA A 156 1.44 18.54 6.03
N SER A 157 1.83 17.75 7.04
CA SER A 157 2.83 16.70 6.90
C SER A 157 2.39 15.59 5.94
N VAL A 158 1.08 15.31 5.82
CA VAL A 158 0.57 14.29 4.89
C VAL A 158 0.51 14.86 3.48
N TRP A 159 0.15 16.15 3.34
CA TRP A 159 0.20 16.86 2.05
C TRP A 159 1.60 16.96 1.45
N SER A 160 2.65 17.09 2.28
CA SER A 160 4.03 17.16 1.77
C SER A 160 4.42 15.87 1.05
N GLY A 161 3.90 14.71 1.46
CA GLY A 161 4.14 13.43 0.79
C GLY A 161 3.53 13.28 -0.60
N VAL A 162 2.69 14.22 -1.05
CA VAL A 162 2.10 14.23 -2.40
C VAL A 162 2.44 15.48 -3.21
N THR A 163 3.28 16.35 -2.65
CA THR A 163 3.66 17.64 -3.24
C THR A 163 5.09 17.58 -3.73
N LYS A 164 5.32 17.94 -4.99
CA LYS A 164 6.68 18.03 -5.56
C LYS A 164 6.79 19.30 -6.39
N ASP A 165 7.82 20.11 -6.11
CA ASP A 165 8.06 21.40 -6.78
C ASP A 165 6.83 22.33 -6.77
N GLY A 166 6.11 22.35 -5.64
CA GLY A 166 4.87 23.14 -5.45
C GLY A 166 3.64 22.55 -6.15
N LYS A 167 3.76 21.41 -6.82
CA LYS A 167 2.66 20.73 -7.52
C LYS A 167 2.08 19.60 -6.70
N ILE A 168 0.77 19.53 -6.62
CA ILE A 168 0.00 18.46 -5.99
C ILE A 168 -0.48 17.51 -7.09
N PHE A 169 -0.16 16.21 -6.96
CA PHE A 169 -0.51 15.20 -7.97
C PHE A 169 -1.65 14.27 -7.55
N GLY A 170 -2.14 14.40 -6.32
CA GLY A 170 -3.24 13.60 -5.79
C GLY A 170 -3.62 14.03 -4.38
N VAL A 171 -4.69 13.42 -3.86
CA VAL A 171 -5.15 13.61 -2.48
C VAL A 171 -4.75 12.39 -1.66
N PRO A 172 -3.92 12.56 -0.61
CA PRO A 172 -3.47 11.45 0.21
C PRO A 172 -4.61 10.92 1.09
N ALA A 173 -4.60 9.61 1.34
CA ALA A 173 -5.39 9.03 2.41
C ALA A 173 -4.70 9.26 3.76
N TYR A 174 -5.40 9.90 4.69
CA TYR A 174 -4.93 10.10 6.06
C TYR A 174 -5.58 9.05 6.98
N TRP A 175 -5.34 7.77 6.69
CA TRP A 175 -6.16 6.68 7.21
C TRP A 175 -5.62 6.04 8.51
N TYR A 176 -4.38 6.34 8.89
CA TYR A 176 -3.75 5.81 10.10
C TYR A 176 -2.63 6.71 10.64
N GLU A 177 -2.27 6.48 11.90
CA GLU A 177 -1.08 7.03 12.54
C GLU A 177 0.16 6.21 12.16
N ALA A 178 0.97 6.73 11.24
CA ALA A 178 2.18 6.07 10.74
C ALA A 178 3.27 5.86 11.81
N SER A 179 3.23 6.56 12.95
CA SER A 179 4.17 6.31 14.05
C SER A 179 3.96 4.94 14.72
N VAL A 180 2.83 4.28 14.47
CA VAL A 180 2.55 2.90 14.90
C VAL A 180 3.43 1.89 14.17
N ASP A 181 3.93 2.20 12.97
CA ASP A 181 4.85 1.34 12.23
C ASP A 181 6.11 1.01 13.07
N GLY A 182 6.60 -0.22 12.98
CA GLY A 182 7.68 -0.75 13.82
C GLY A 182 7.26 -1.17 15.24
N SER A 183 5.96 -1.15 15.58
CA SER A 183 5.42 -1.78 16.79
C SER A 183 5.23 -3.29 16.62
N ILE A 184 5.14 -4.01 17.73
CA ILE A 184 4.76 -5.43 17.77
C ILE A 184 3.57 -5.61 18.70
N THR A 185 2.73 -6.59 18.42
CA THR A 185 1.69 -6.99 19.36
C THR A 185 2.06 -8.30 20.03
N LEU A 186 2.10 -8.29 21.37
CA LEU A 186 2.34 -9.45 22.22
C LEU A 186 1.03 -10.18 22.51
N ASN A 187 1.05 -11.51 22.45
CA ASN A 187 -0.02 -12.36 22.94
C ASN A 187 0.26 -12.71 24.42
N LYS A 188 -0.16 -11.82 25.32
CA LYS A 188 -0.01 -11.98 26.77
C LYS A 188 -0.79 -13.17 27.32
N TYR A 189 -1.89 -13.55 26.68
CA TYR A 189 -2.62 -14.75 27.06
C TYR A 189 -1.70 -15.99 27.05
N LEU A 190 -0.94 -16.17 25.95
CA LEU A 190 0.01 -17.28 25.84
C LEU A 190 1.24 -17.08 26.74
N LEU A 191 1.78 -15.86 26.82
CA LEU A 191 2.92 -15.55 27.69
C LEU A 191 2.61 -15.88 29.16
N ASN A 192 1.46 -15.41 29.67
CA ASN A 192 1.01 -15.65 31.04
C ASN A 192 0.78 -17.14 31.30
N LYS A 193 0.12 -17.87 30.38
CA LYS A 193 -0.07 -19.33 30.51
C LYS A 193 1.26 -20.09 30.54
N ALA A 194 2.28 -19.58 29.84
CA ALA A 194 3.62 -20.13 29.85
C ALA A 194 4.47 -19.70 31.06
N GLY A 195 3.96 -18.81 31.93
CA GLY A 195 4.69 -18.25 33.07
C GLY A 195 5.65 -17.10 32.72
N VAL A 196 5.59 -16.56 31.50
CA VAL A 196 6.41 -15.43 31.05
C VAL A 196 5.70 -14.13 31.41
N THR A 197 6.14 -13.49 32.50
CA THR A 197 5.49 -12.28 33.05
C THR A 197 6.36 -11.03 33.02
N ASN A 198 7.66 -11.18 32.76
CA ASN A 198 8.57 -10.04 32.64
C ASN A 198 8.27 -9.23 31.37
N PRO A 199 8.44 -7.89 31.40
CA PRO A 199 8.35 -7.06 30.21
C PRO A 199 9.30 -7.54 29.12
N ILE A 200 8.85 -7.46 27.86
CA ILE A 200 9.66 -7.75 26.68
C ILE A 200 10.00 -6.42 26.01
N THR A 201 11.26 -6.04 26.09
CA THR A 201 11.79 -4.73 25.67
C THR A 201 12.83 -4.83 24.57
N ASN A 202 13.42 -6.02 24.36
CA ASN A 202 14.46 -6.26 23.36
C ASN A 202 14.29 -7.60 22.62
N ARG A 203 15.09 -7.77 21.55
CA ARG A 203 15.04 -8.94 20.66
C ARG A 203 15.44 -10.27 21.32
N THR A 204 16.27 -10.23 22.36
CA THR A 204 16.69 -11.44 23.08
C THR A 204 15.56 -11.96 23.96
N GLU A 205 14.87 -11.05 24.66
CA GLU A 205 13.68 -11.36 25.44
C GLU A 205 12.55 -11.90 24.57
N LEU A 206 12.34 -11.34 23.37
CA LEU A 206 11.36 -11.85 22.41
C LEU A 206 11.60 -13.33 22.07
N MET A 207 12.84 -13.67 21.70
CA MET A 207 13.20 -15.04 21.33
C MET A 207 13.07 -15.99 22.52
N SER A 208 13.54 -15.58 23.71
CA SER A 208 13.40 -16.38 24.93
C SER A 208 11.92 -16.64 25.28
N ALA A 209 11.07 -15.62 25.16
CA ALA A 209 9.64 -15.75 25.40
C ALA A 209 8.99 -16.75 24.43
N MET A 210 9.36 -16.72 23.15
CA MET A 210 8.89 -17.70 22.17
C MET A 210 9.29 -19.14 22.52
N GLU A 211 10.55 -19.36 22.88
CA GLU A 211 11.03 -20.68 23.30
C GLU A 211 10.28 -21.18 24.55
N GLN A 212 10.08 -20.30 25.53
CA GLN A 212 9.35 -20.63 26.76
C GLN A 212 7.89 -20.97 26.49
N VAL A 213 7.19 -20.19 25.66
CA VAL A 213 5.79 -20.49 25.28
C VAL A 213 5.71 -21.84 24.57
N ASN A 214 6.52 -22.06 23.54
CA ASN A 214 6.50 -23.32 22.80
C ASN A 214 6.85 -24.51 23.69
N LYS A 215 7.84 -24.39 24.56
CA LYS A 215 8.25 -25.46 25.49
C LYS A 215 7.19 -25.74 26.55
N ASN A 216 6.72 -24.71 27.25
CA ASN A 216 5.85 -24.87 28.43
C ASN A 216 4.42 -25.23 28.05
N LEU A 217 3.93 -24.78 26.88
CA LEU A 217 2.60 -25.08 26.38
C LEU A 217 2.56 -26.21 25.34
N GLY A 218 3.72 -26.81 25.00
CA GLY A 218 3.80 -27.87 24.00
C GLY A 218 3.40 -27.42 22.59
N MET A 219 3.57 -26.13 22.28
CA MET A 219 3.19 -25.53 21.00
C MET A 219 4.38 -25.48 20.03
N LYS A 220 4.09 -25.18 18.77
CA LYS A 220 5.08 -24.98 17.70
C LYS A 220 4.77 -23.69 16.92
N LEU A 221 4.62 -22.60 17.66
CA LEU A 221 4.35 -21.29 17.10
C LEU A 221 5.61 -20.77 16.40
N THR A 222 5.42 -20.22 15.21
CA THR A 222 6.45 -19.50 14.46
C THR A 222 6.12 -18.00 14.45
N ILE A 223 7.12 -17.19 14.11
CA ILE A 223 6.89 -15.76 13.87
C ILE A 223 6.08 -15.63 12.58
N PRO A 224 4.93 -14.92 12.58
CA PRO A 224 4.18 -14.67 11.37
C PRO A 224 4.98 -13.72 10.45
N LEU A 225 5.77 -14.29 9.54
CA LEU A 225 6.60 -13.56 8.59
C LEU A 225 6.08 -13.81 7.17
N ARG A 226 5.75 -12.74 6.45
CA ARG A 226 5.43 -12.82 5.03
C ARG A 226 6.63 -13.37 4.26
N GLY A 227 6.38 -14.36 3.40
CA GLY A 227 7.42 -14.94 2.57
C GLY A 227 7.90 -14.00 1.45
N GLY A 228 9.13 -14.25 0.98
CA GLY A 228 9.72 -13.53 -0.15
C GLY A 228 10.38 -12.18 0.19
N THR A 229 10.06 -11.15 -0.61
CA THR A 229 10.68 -9.80 -0.64
C THR A 229 10.18 -8.83 0.41
N ALA A 230 9.55 -9.32 1.48
CA ALA A 230 9.23 -8.48 2.62
C ALA A 230 10.55 -7.88 3.15
N GLY A 231 10.59 -6.55 3.22
CA GLY A 231 11.80 -5.80 3.53
C GLY A 231 12.35 -6.04 4.93
N PRO A 232 13.35 -5.25 5.35
CA PRO A 232 13.96 -5.45 6.66
C PRO A 232 12.93 -5.41 7.77
N ALA A 233 13.23 -6.13 8.85
CA ALA A 233 12.45 -6.10 10.08
C ALA A 233 12.54 -4.72 10.72
N ASP A 234 11.66 -3.82 10.29
CA ASP A 234 11.44 -2.49 10.83
C ASP A 234 11.35 -2.48 12.37
N ILE A 235 10.79 -3.54 12.94
CA ILE A 235 10.70 -3.75 14.40
C ILE A 235 12.04 -3.72 15.15
N PHE A 236 13.14 -4.11 14.51
CA PHE A 236 14.46 -4.10 15.14
C PHE A 236 15.17 -2.77 14.98
N GLN A 237 14.71 -1.87 14.10
CA GLN A 237 15.39 -0.61 13.84
C GLN A 237 15.54 0.21 15.13
N ARG A 238 14.50 0.27 15.97
CA ARG A 238 14.52 0.96 17.28
C ARG A 238 15.56 0.37 18.25
N THR A 239 16.02 -0.85 18.02
CA THR A 239 17.02 -1.48 18.88
C THR A 239 18.45 -1.03 18.61
N TYR A 240 18.70 -0.31 17.50
CA TYR A 240 20.03 0.19 17.13
C TYR A 240 20.27 1.62 17.56
N ASP A 241 21.50 1.94 17.94
CA ASP A 241 21.90 3.32 18.34
C ASP A 241 21.74 4.33 17.19
N ASP A 242 21.94 3.89 15.95
CA ASP A 242 21.76 4.72 14.74
C ASP A 242 20.27 5.03 14.42
N TYR A 243 19.32 4.54 15.21
CA TYR A 243 17.90 4.87 15.05
C TYR A 243 17.63 6.37 15.28
N PRO A 244 16.76 7.00 14.47
CA PRO A 244 16.01 6.46 13.33
C PRO A 244 16.80 6.40 12.01
N PHE A 245 16.49 5.38 11.21
CA PHE A 245 16.86 5.28 9.81
C PHE A 245 15.73 4.57 9.07
N THR A 246 15.77 4.57 7.73
CA THR A 246 14.88 3.74 6.91
C THR A 246 15.69 2.91 5.93
N VAL A 247 15.12 1.81 5.46
CA VAL A 247 15.64 1.06 4.33
C VAL A 247 14.58 1.06 3.24
N ARG A 248 14.93 1.54 2.04
CA ARG A 248 14.05 1.58 0.87
C ARG A 248 14.46 0.52 -0.13
N ASP A 249 13.47 -0.05 -0.83
CA ASP A 249 13.65 -1.12 -1.82
C ASP A 249 14.55 -2.27 -1.32
N ASN A 250 14.53 -2.57 -0.03
CA ASN A 250 15.34 -3.62 0.61
C ASN A 250 16.87 -3.42 0.59
N VAL A 251 17.39 -2.41 -0.10
CA VAL A 251 18.85 -2.25 -0.32
C VAL A 251 19.40 -0.89 0.05
N ALA A 252 18.58 0.18 0.03
CA ALA A 252 19.04 1.54 0.28
C ALA A 252 18.80 1.91 1.74
N PHE A 253 19.82 1.78 2.59
CA PHE A 253 19.82 2.34 3.94
C PHE A 253 19.96 3.86 3.85
N ILE A 254 19.10 4.60 4.55
CA ILE A 254 19.12 6.07 4.66
C ILE A 254 19.24 6.44 6.13
N GLY A 255 20.43 6.89 6.53
CA GLY A 255 20.72 7.36 7.89
C GLY A 255 20.26 8.80 8.14
N GLN A 256 20.22 9.21 9.41
CA GLN A 256 19.90 10.60 9.80
C GLN A 256 20.88 11.63 9.24
N ASP A 257 22.12 11.23 9.00
CA ASP A 257 23.15 12.02 8.32
C ASP A 257 22.79 12.32 6.84
N GLY A 258 21.78 11.63 6.32
CA GLY A 258 21.38 11.66 4.92
C GLY A 258 22.41 11.03 4.00
N VAL A 259 23.14 10.04 4.51
CA VAL A 259 24.02 9.17 3.73
C VAL A 259 23.26 7.90 3.36
N VAL A 260 23.29 7.59 2.06
CA VAL A 260 22.78 6.33 1.51
C VAL A 260 23.87 5.28 1.55
N LYS A 261 23.56 4.11 2.11
CA LYS A 261 24.47 2.95 2.18
C LYS A 261 23.79 1.70 1.67
N ASN A 262 24.59 0.72 1.28
CA ASN A 262 24.08 -0.62 1.00
C ASN A 262 23.66 -1.29 2.31
N TRP A 263 22.35 -1.50 2.49
CA TRP A 263 21.79 -2.15 3.68
C TRP A 263 22.45 -3.51 3.96
N VAL A 264 22.72 -4.30 2.91
CA VAL A 264 23.26 -5.67 3.02
C VAL A 264 24.69 -5.71 3.58
N GLU A 265 25.42 -4.59 3.46
CA GLU A 265 26.79 -4.44 3.99
C GLU A 265 26.83 -3.78 5.38
N THR A 266 25.68 -3.48 6.00
CA THR A 266 25.62 -2.85 7.34
C THR A 266 25.77 -3.85 8.48
N ASP A 267 26.26 -3.36 9.63
CA ASP A 267 26.31 -4.15 10.87
C ASP A 267 24.91 -4.51 11.38
N GLN A 268 23.93 -3.66 11.15
CA GLN A 268 22.52 -3.90 11.50
C GLN A 268 21.95 -5.09 10.71
N PHE A 269 22.21 -5.17 9.40
CA PHE A 269 21.81 -6.34 8.60
C PHE A 269 22.44 -7.63 9.13
N LYS A 270 23.72 -7.59 9.50
CA LYS A 270 24.41 -8.76 10.07
C LYS A 270 23.77 -9.20 11.39
N GLN A 271 23.44 -8.25 12.27
CA GLN A 271 22.78 -8.53 13.56
C GLN A 271 21.38 -9.13 13.37
N ASP A 272 20.59 -8.59 12.43
CA ASP A 272 19.29 -9.15 12.08
C ASP A 272 19.41 -10.57 11.50
N ALA A 273 20.31 -10.78 10.53
CA ALA A 273 20.52 -12.09 9.92
C ALA A 273 20.99 -13.13 10.93
N ALA A 274 21.84 -12.75 11.89
CA ALA A 274 22.25 -13.61 12.99
C ALA A 274 21.07 -13.99 13.90
N TRP A 275 20.22 -13.03 14.25
CA TRP A 275 19.03 -13.28 15.05
C TRP A 275 18.04 -14.20 14.33
N PHE A 276 17.76 -13.94 13.04
CA PHE A 276 16.89 -14.80 12.24
C PHE A 276 17.49 -16.19 12.04
N ARG A 277 18.82 -16.31 11.91
CA ARG A 277 19.50 -17.61 11.87
C ARG A 277 19.29 -18.40 13.14
N GLU A 278 19.47 -17.78 14.30
CA GLU A 278 19.23 -18.41 15.60
C GLU A 278 17.77 -18.84 15.74
N ALA A 279 16.82 -17.95 15.42
CA ALA A 279 15.39 -18.23 15.45
C ALA A 279 15.00 -19.37 14.48
N TYR A 280 15.58 -19.43 13.28
CA TYR A 280 15.40 -20.51 12.32
C TYR A 280 15.90 -21.85 12.87
N GLN A 281 17.11 -21.88 13.44
CA GLN A 281 17.68 -23.10 14.04
C GLN A 281 16.87 -23.61 15.24
N LYS A 282 16.28 -22.69 16.02
CA LYS A 282 15.35 -23.00 17.12
C LYS A 282 13.94 -23.36 16.65
N LYS A 283 13.68 -23.37 15.33
CA LYS A 283 12.37 -23.65 14.71
C LYS A 283 11.27 -22.65 15.11
N LEU A 284 11.68 -21.41 15.40
CA LEU A 284 10.77 -20.29 15.65
C LEU A 284 10.39 -19.55 14.36
N ILE A 285 11.04 -19.88 13.25
CA ILE A 285 10.68 -19.44 11.90
C ILE A 285 10.15 -20.65 11.14
N ASP A 286 9.13 -20.42 10.31
CA ASP A 286 8.60 -21.44 9.42
C ASP A 286 9.71 -21.98 8.49
N PRO A 287 9.90 -23.30 8.37
CA PRO A 287 10.92 -23.85 7.46
C PRO A 287 10.71 -23.42 6.00
N ASP A 288 9.47 -23.12 5.62
CA ASP A 288 9.08 -22.65 4.28
C ASP A 288 8.93 -21.11 4.23
N VAL A 289 9.59 -20.36 5.12
CA VAL A 289 9.51 -18.88 5.20
C VAL A 289 9.78 -18.16 3.87
N LEU A 290 10.46 -18.76 2.91
CA LEU A 290 10.71 -18.13 1.60
C LEU A 290 9.49 -18.22 0.64
N THR A 291 8.57 -19.15 0.90
CA THR A 291 7.44 -19.47 0.00
C THR A 291 6.08 -19.46 0.71
N VAL A 292 6.06 -19.24 2.03
CA VAL A 292 4.82 -19.13 2.82
C VAL A 292 3.92 -18.05 2.24
N LYS A 293 2.64 -18.41 2.03
CA LYS A 293 1.66 -17.52 1.40
C LYS A 293 1.09 -16.53 2.41
N GLN A 294 0.66 -15.37 1.91
CA GLN A 294 0.12 -14.30 2.74
C GLN A 294 -1.12 -14.75 3.52
N GLU A 295 -1.98 -15.58 2.93
CA GLU A 295 -3.20 -16.09 3.58
C GLU A 295 -2.86 -16.95 4.81
N GLN A 296 -1.78 -17.74 4.74
CA GLN A 296 -1.33 -18.57 5.86
C GLN A 296 -0.85 -17.71 7.04
N ILE A 297 -0.12 -16.63 6.73
CA ILE A 297 0.32 -15.66 7.74
C ILE A 297 -0.87 -14.89 8.33
N ALA A 298 -1.79 -14.46 7.47
CA ALA A 298 -3.02 -13.78 7.89
C ALA A 298 -3.86 -14.65 8.83
N ASP A 299 -3.99 -15.95 8.55
CA ASP A 299 -4.70 -16.90 9.42
C ASP A 299 -4.00 -17.08 10.77
N GLN A 300 -2.66 -17.15 10.82
CA GLN A 300 -1.93 -17.21 12.09
C GLN A 300 -2.24 -15.98 12.96
N ILE A 301 -2.19 -14.78 12.38
CA ILE A 301 -2.48 -13.52 13.07
C ILE A 301 -3.95 -13.46 13.49
N LYS A 302 -4.87 -13.79 12.58
CA LYS A 302 -6.32 -13.76 12.81
C LYS A 302 -6.74 -14.61 14.00
N TYR A 303 -6.16 -15.80 14.13
CA TYR A 303 -6.51 -16.75 15.18
C TYR A 303 -5.58 -16.68 16.42
N GLY A 304 -4.76 -15.64 16.54
CA GLY A 304 -3.89 -15.44 17.70
C GLY A 304 -2.74 -16.44 17.83
N LYS A 305 -2.38 -17.18 16.78
CA LYS A 305 -1.37 -18.25 16.80
C LYS A 305 0.04 -17.69 16.69
N TYR A 306 0.39 -16.80 17.61
CA TYR A 306 1.69 -16.16 17.69
C TYR A 306 2.01 -15.78 19.14
N VAL A 307 3.29 -15.71 19.48
CA VAL A 307 3.74 -15.09 20.74
C VAL A 307 3.82 -13.58 20.58
N PHE A 308 4.30 -13.14 19.42
CA PHE A 308 4.17 -11.77 18.95
C PHE A 308 3.93 -11.73 17.44
N THR A 309 3.31 -10.66 16.97
CA THR A 309 3.18 -10.34 15.54
C THR A 309 3.71 -8.94 15.27
N LEU A 310 4.17 -8.70 14.04
CA LEU A 310 4.54 -7.36 13.58
C LEU A 310 3.27 -6.53 13.41
N GLY A 311 3.33 -5.26 13.80
CA GLY A 311 2.20 -4.34 13.72
C GLY A 311 1.03 -4.77 14.62
N THR A 312 -0.17 -4.58 14.10
CA THR A 312 -1.41 -4.73 14.86
C THR A 312 -2.20 -5.98 14.45
N PRO A 313 -2.80 -6.73 15.40
CA PRO A 313 -3.65 -7.89 15.10
C PRO A 313 -5.04 -7.45 14.63
N ASN A 314 -5.98 -8.39 14.48
CA ASN A 314 -7.34 -8.08 14.02
C ASN A 314 -8.36 -8.06 15.18
N LYS A 315 -9.36 -8.94 15.12
CA LYS A 315 -10.56 -8.94 15.95
C LYS A 315 -10.42 -9.83 17.17
N LEU A 316 -11.01 -9.41 18.29
CA LEU A 316 -11.08 -10.23 19.50
C LEU A 316 -11.90 -11.50 19.25
N SER A 317 -13.06 -11.40 18.60
CA SER A 317 -13.91 -12.56 18.30
C SER A 317 -13.21 -13.64 17.46
N ASP A 318 -12.33 -13.24 16.53
CA ASP A 318 -11.56 -14.18 15.73
C ASP A 318 -10.54 -14.93 16.58
N VAL A 319 -9.85 -14.23 17.47
CA VAL A 319 -8.90 -14.86 18.39
C VAL A 319 -9.62 -15.77 19.40
N GLN A 320 -10.80 -15.37 19.87
CA GLN A 320 -11.62 -16.17 20.79
C GLN A 320 -12.10 -17.50 20.21
N LYS A 321 -12.11 -17.67 18.89
CA LYS A 321 -12.33 -18.99 18.25
C LYS A 321 -11.25 -20.00 18.62
N THR A 322 -10.04 -19.53 18.92
CA THR A 322 -8.91 -20.37 19.36
C THR A 322 -8.73 -20.32 20.87
N TYR A 323 -8.94 -19.15 21.49
CA TYR A 323 -8.75 -18.91 22.92
C TYR A 323 -10.02 -18.28 23.53
N PRO A 324 -11.06 -19.07 23.86
CA PRO A 324 -12.38 -18.55 24.24
C PRO A 324 -12.42 -17.65 25.48
N ASP A 325 -11.45 -17.82 26.38
CA ASP A 325 -11.24 -17.05 27.61
C ASP A 325 -10.33 -15.83 27.42
N ALA A 326 -9.77 -15.62 26.22
CA ALA A 326 -8.94 -14.45 25.94
C ALA A 326 -9.77 -13.17 25.91
N THR A 327 -9.16 -12.10 26.39
CA THR A 327 -9.74 -10.77 26.48
C THR A 327 -8.89 -9.77 25.70
N ASP A 328 -9.44 -8.58 25.43
CA ASP A 328 -8.71 -7.51 24.74
C ASP A 328 -7.36 -7.18 25.40
N LYS A 329 -7.31 -7.19 26.74
CA LYS A 329 -6.10 -6.89 27.53
C LYS A 329 -4.98 -7.91 27.35
N ASP A 330 -5.27 -9.06 26.78
CA ASP A 330 -4.28 -10.09 26.49
C ASP A 330 -3.48 -9.81 25.23
N PHE A 331 -3.83 -8.80 24.42
CA PHE A 331 -3.14 -8.45 23.19
C PHE A 331 -2.60 -7.03 23.29
N GLU A 332 -1.31 -6.92 23.61
CA GLU A 332 -0.69 -5.63 23.93
C GLU A 332 0.23 -5.17 22.81
N LEU A 333 -0.06 -4.00 22.26
CA LEU A 333 0.84 -3.32 21.32
C LEU A 333 1.99 -2.69 22.11
N VAL A 334 3.22 -3.08 21.80
CA VAL A 334 4.44 -2.57 22.42
C VAL A 334 5.46 -2.18 21.35
N ARG A 335 6.50 -1.45 21.75
CA ARG A 335 7.66 -1.19 20.91
C ARG A 335 8.94 -1.59 21.65
N LEU A 336 9.89 -2.16 20.93
CA LEU A 336 11.22 -2.47 21.48
C LEU A 336 12.00 -1.19 21.72
N ASN A 337 12.69 -1.08 22.87
CA ASN A 337 13.28 0.17 23.37
C ASN A 337 12.25 1.32 23.51
N PRO A 338 11.31 1.24 24.46
CA PRO A 338 10.21 2.21 24.60
C PRO A 338 10.69 3.67 24.76
N ASP A 339 11.87 3.89 25.36
CA ASP A 339 12.39 5.24 25.64
C ASP A 339 12.80 6.05 24.39
N LYS A 340 12.93 5.41 23.22
CA LYS A 340 13.28 6.14 21.99
C LYS A 340 12.09 6.92 21.42
N PRO A 341 12.29 8.11 20.81
CA PRO A 341 11.20 8.85 20.20
C PRO A 341 10.46 8.05 19.11
N HIS A 342 9.21 8.38 18.87
CA HIS A 342 8.43 7.83 17.76
C HIS A 342 8.70 8.61 16.48
N TYR A 343 8.78 7.91 15.35
CA TYR A 343 8.98 8.52 14.03
C TYR A 343 7.96 8.01 13.03
N ARG A 344 7.36 8.94 12.27
CA ARG A 344 6.68 8.65 11.01
C ARG A 344 7.73 8.52 9.92
N MET A 345 7.87 7.32 9.37
CA MET A 345 8.86 7.01 8.32
C MET A 345 8.32 7.27 6.91
N VAL A 346 7.01 7.46 6.77
CA VAL A 346 6.30 7.81 5.54
C VAL A 346 5.16 8.72 5.94
N ASN A 347 4.99 9.88 5.28
CA ASN A 347 3.85 10.74 5.60
C ASN A 347 2.63 10.52 4.68
N ALA A 348 2.83 10.07 3.43
CA ALA A 348 1.76 9.68 2.53
C ALA A 348 2.03 8.29 1.97
N LYS A 349 1.34 7.27 2.49
CA LYS A 349 1.47 5.89 2.01
C LYS A 349 0.57 5.61 0.81
N ASN A 350 -0.63 6.18 0.81
CA ASN A 350 -1.69 5.89 -0.14
C ASN A 350 -2.26 7.20 -0.70
N VAL A 351 -2.40 7.28 -2.01
CA VAL A 351 -2.72 8.52 -2.71
C VAL A 351 -3.74 8.28 -3.82
N ASN A 352 -4.77 9.11 -3.87
CA ASN A 352 -5.75 9.14 -4.94
C ASN A 352 -5.35 10.21 -5.95
N VAL A 353 -4.79 9.76 -7.07
CA VAL A 353 -4.22 10.65 -8.09
C VAL A 353 -5.18 10.86 -9.25
N VAL A 354 -5.01 11.97 -9.97
CA VAL A 354 -5.74 12.24 -11.21
C VAL A 354 -4.83 11.89 -12.39
N ALA A 355 -5.35 11.08 -13.32
CA ALA A 355 -4.63 10.66 -14.51
C ALA A 355 -4.32 11.88 -15.42
N ALA A 356 -3.14 11.91 -16.03
CA ALA A 356 -2.72 13.05 -16.85
C ALA A 356 -3.68 13.37 -18.01
N ASN A 357 -4.34 12.34 -18.55
CA ASN A 357 -5.29 12.45 -19.64
C ASN A 357 -6.73 12.73 -19.21
N SER A 358 -7.02 12.81 -17.90
CA SER A 358 -8.33 13.18 -17.40
C SER A 358 -8.74 14.56 -17.91
N LYS A 359 -10.00 14.64 -18.33
CA LYS A 359 -10.67 15.89 -18.74
C LYS A 359 -11.42 16.53 -17.56
N HIS A 360 -11.45 15.89 -16.40
CA HIS A 360 -12.31 16.23 -15.27
C HIS A 360 -11.55 16.37 -13.93
N PRO A 361 -10.39 17.08 -13.88
CA PRO A 361 -9.62 17.23 -12.64
C PRO A 361 -10.39 18.01 -11.57
N ALA A 362 -11.20 19.00 -11.96
CA ALA A 362 -12.00 19.79 -11.03
C ALA A 362 -13.07 18.93 -10.36
N GLU A 363 -13.76 18.09 -11.13
CA GLU A 363 -14.80 17.20 -10.65
C GLU A 363 -14.24 16.09 -9.74
N ALA A 364 -13.04 15.57 -10.05
CA ALA A 364 -12.33 14.65 -9.17
C ALA A 364 -12.03 15.27 -7.79
N VAL A 365 -11.49 16.50 -7.76
CA VAL A 365 -11.22 17.20 -6.50
C VAL A 365 -12.50 17.57 -5.76
N LYS A 366 -13.56 18.00 -6.46
CA LYS A 366 -14.87 18.28 -5.84
C LYS A 366 -15.45 17.02 -5.18
N PHE A 367 -15.37 15.87 -5.84
CA PHE A 367 -15.81 14.59 -5.28
C PHE A 367 -15.04 14.26 -3.99
N LEU A 368 -13.71 14.35 -4.02
CA LEU A 368 -12.88 14.10 -2.84
C LEU A 368 -13.14 15.10 -1.72
N ASN A 369 -13.35 16.38 -2.05
CA ASN A 369 -13.67 17.42 -1.06
C ASN A 369 -15.05 17.21 -0.43
N TRP A 370 -16.03 16.73 -1.22
CA TRP A 370 -17.35 16.34 -0.74
C TRP A 370 -17.26 15.14 0.20
N LEU A 371 -16.45 14.14 -0.14
CA LEU A 371 -16.26 12.93 0.68
C LEU A 371 -15.85 13.27 2.12
N TYR A 372 -14.94 14.22 2.30
CA TYR A 372 -14.45 14.65 3.61
C TYR A 372 -15.12 15.94 4.13
N ASP A 373 -16.28 16.30 3.61
CA ASP A 373 -17.04 17.47 4.08
C ASP A 373 -17.66 17.22 5.46
N ASN A 374 -18.28 16.04 5.63
CA ASN A 374 -18.98 15.67 6.85
C ASN A 374 -19.07 14.14 7.00
N GLN A 375 -19.44 13.70 8.20
CA GLN A 375 -19.54 12.28 8.55
C GLN A 375 -20.55 11.51 7.70
N ASP A 376 -21.66 12.10 7.27
CA ASP A 376 -22.70 11.40 6.50
C ASP A 376 -22.23 11.12 5.06
N ASN A 377 -21.51 12.05 4.44
CA ASN A 377 -20.89 11.84 3.13
C ASN A 377 -19.84 10.71 3.20
N TYR A 378 -18.99 10.78 4.23
CA TYR A 378 -17.96 9.79 4.48
C TYR A 378 -18.56 8.41 4.72
N ASP A 379 -19.52 8.30 5.64
CA ASP A 379 -20.20 7.05 5.97
C ASP A 379 -20.88 6.42 4.76
N LEU A 380 -21.56 7.22 3.93
CA LEU A 380 -22.23 6.73 2.73
C LEU A 380 -21.23 6.14 1.74
N PHE A 381 -20.12 6.82 1.49
CA PHE A 381 -19.13 6.33 0.55
C PHE A 381 -18.28 5.19 1.12
N MET A 382 -17.95 5.21 2.41
CA MET A 382 -17.04 4.23 3.01
C MET A 382 -17.75 2.96 3.47
N TYR A 383 -18.94 3.09 4.05
CA TYR A 383 -19.66 1.99 4.69
C TYR A 383 -21.00 1.67 4.02
N GLY A 384 -21.53 2.59 3.20
CA GLY A 384 -22.71 2.36 2.37
C GLY A 384 -24.02 2.83 3.01
N ILE A 385 -25.06 2.01 2.94
CA ILE A 385 -26.41 2.34 3.40
C ILE A 385 -26.63 1.75 4.79
N GLU A 386 -26.84 2.61 5.79
CA GLU A 386 -27.12 2.20 7.17
C GLU A 386 -28.34 1.27 7.24
N GLY A 387 -28.22 0.16 7.97
CA GLY A 387 -29.22 -0.90 8.06
C GLY A 387 -29.18 -1.93 6.92
N LYS A 388 -28.49 -1.64 5.81
CA LYS A 388 -28.33 -2.56 4.67
C LYS A 388 -26.91 -3.12 4.55
N THR A 389 -25.90 -2.25 4.58
CA THR A 389 -24.48 -2.65 4.43
C THR A 389 -23.68 -2.54 5.71
N TYR A 390 -24.11 -1.70 6.65
CA TYR A 390 -23.51 -1.56 7.98
C TYR A 390 -24.52 -1.03 8.99
N LYS A 391 -24.17 -1.03 10.27
CA LYS A 391 -24.89 -0.35 11.37
C LYS A 391 -23.92 0.53 12.14
N LYS A 392 -24.37 1.69 12.59
CA LYS A 392 -23.61 2.54 13.53
C LYS A 392 -23.64 1.95 14.93
N VAL A 393 -22.51 1.99 15.63
CA VAL A 393 -22.38 1.50 17.01
C VAL A 393 -21.73 2.59 17.85
N GLY A 394 -22.48 3.20 18.77
CA GLY A 394 -22.00 4.37 19.50
C GLY A 394 -21.68 5.54 18.56
N GLU A 395 -20.76 6.42 18.99
CA GLU A 395 -20.43 7.64 18.24
C GLU A 395 -19.52 7.35 17.03
N HIS A 396 -18.44 6.58 17.24
CA HIS A 396 -17.40 6.28 16.24
C HIS A 396 -17.25 4.79 15.92
N GLY A 397 -18.23 3.94 16.26
CA GLY A 397 -18.18 2.52 15.95
C GLY A 397 -19.04 2.13 14.76
N LEU A 398 -18.73 0.99 14.15
CA LEU A 398 -19.60 0.32 13.18
C LEU A 398 -19.65 -1.19 13.38
N GLU A 399 -20.66 -1.81 12.77
CA GLU A 399 -20.76 -3.24 12.50
C GLU A 399 -21.10 -3.43 11.01
N SER A 400 -20.24 -4.12 10.25
CA SER A 400 -20.53 -4.43 8.84
C SER A 400 -21.56 -5.55 8.70
N VAL A 401 -22.48 -5.42 7.76
CA VAL A 401 -23.38 -6.52 7.38
C VAL A 401 -22.64 -7.45 6.44
N MET A 402 -22.53 -8.72 6.82
CA MET A 402 -21.75 -9.72 6.11
C MET A 402 -22.60 -10.50 5.10
N ASP A 403 -22.04 -10.83 3.93
CA ASP A 403 -22.62 -11.80 3.02
C ASP A 403 -22.52 -13.21 3.64
N PRO A 404 -23.63 -13.95 3.83
CA PRO A 404 -23.61 -15.27 4.44
C PRO A 404 -22.87 -16.33 3.59
N ALA A 405 -22.73 -16.13 2.29
CA ALA A 405 -22.07 -17.09 1.39
C ALA A 405 -20.54 -16.95 1.40
N THR A 406 -20.04 -15.71 1.48
CA THR A 406 -18.59 -15.44 1.41
C THR A 406 -17.99 -15.05 2.75
N ASN A 407 -18.82 -14.69 3.73
CA ASN A 407 -18.42 -14.11 5.00
C ASN A 407 -17.51 -12.87 4.82
N LEU A 408 -17.79 -12.08 3.77
CA LEU A 408 -17.19 -10.76 3.51
C LEU A 408 -18.25 -9.68 3.71
N PRO A 409 -17.89 -8.42 4.04
CA PRO A 409 -18.83 -7.32 4.09
C PRO A 409 -19.60 -7.19 2.76
N LEU A 410 -20.91 -6.92 2.83
CA LEU A 410 -21.72 -6.64 1.65
C LEU A 410 -21.21 -5.42 0.88
N TYR A 411 -20.73 -4.42 1.61
CA TYR A 411 -19.98 -3.28 1.10
C TYR A 411 -19.03 -2.76 2.19
N LEU A 412 -17.81 -2.44 1.79
CA LEU A 412 -16.84 -1.70 2.57
C LEU A 412 -15.82 -1.12 1.58
N GLN A 413 -15.61 0.19 1.63
CA GLN A 413 -14.43 0.79 1.02
C GLN A 413 -13.28 0.68 2.01
N ASP A 414 -12.14 0.20 1.54
CA ASP A 414 -10.96 0.07 2.38
C ASP A 414 -10.43 1.45 2.82
N ASP A 415 -10.34 1.66 4.14
CA ASP A 415 -9.82 2.90 4.73
C ASP A 415 -8.40 3.21 4.23
N TRP A 416 -7.56 2.19 4.01
CA TRP A 416 -6.19 2.41 3.56
C TRP A 416 -6.10 3.09 2.19
N MET A 417 -7.13 3.00 1.34
CA MET A 417 -7.14 3.62 0.01
C MET A 417 -7.49 5.11 0.06
N ILE A 418 -8.51 5.48 0.84
CA ILE A 418 -9.17 6.80 0.75
C ILE A 418 -9.79 7.24 2.09
N GLY A 419 -9.37 6.62 3.19
CA GLY A 419 -9.86 6.93 4.51
C GLY A 419 -9.24 8.19 5.11
N ASN A 420 -9.91 8.74 6.12
CA ASN A 420 -9.42 9.87 6.89
C ASN A 420 -9.74 9.69 8.39
N LEU A 421 -8.71 9.74 9.24
CA LEU A 421 -8.79 9.52 10.69
C LEU A 421 -9.86 10.35 11.40
N ASN A 422 -10.20 11.54 10.88
CA ASN A 422 -11.22 12.39 11.48
C ASN A 422 -12.64 11.83 11.33
N PHE A 423 -12.85 10.87 10.42
CA PHE A 423 -14.18 10.33 10.07
C PHE A 423 -14.27 8.81 10.19
N ILE A 424 -13.14 8.10 10.28
CA ILE A 424 -13.14 6.64 10.34
C ILE A 424 -14.00 6.17 11.52
N ARG A 425 -14.97 5.31 11.21
CA ARG A 425 -15.63 4.46 12.19
C ARG A 425 -14.81 3.20 12.38
N VAL A 426 -14.70 2.75 13.62
CA VAL A 426 -13.87 1.61 13.99
C VAL A 426 -14.75 0.44 14.41
N ASP A 427 -14.50 -0.74 13.85
CA ASP A 427 -15.17 -1.96 14.30
C ASP A 427 -14.90 -2.18 15.80
N GLN A 428 -15.96 -2.29 16.59
CA GLN A 428 -15.83 -2.37 18.05
C GLN A 428 -15.19 -3.69 18.50
N ASP A 429 -15.22 -4.73 17.66
CA ASP A 429 -14.58 -6.02 17.90
C ASP A 429 -13.07 -6.00 17.58
N TYR A 430 -12.53 -4.92 16.98
CA TYR A 430 -11.08 -4.77 16.87
C TYR A 430 -10.41 -4.73 18.24
N LEU A 431 -9.30 -5.46 18.34
CA LEU A 431 -8.42 -5.39 19.50
C LEU A 431 -7.92 -3.96 19.72
N SER A 432 -7.74 -3.53 20.97
CA SER A 432 -7.18 -2.21 21.30
C SER A 432 -5.83 -1.97 20.63
N ALA A 433 -5.01 -3.02 20.50
CA ALA A 433 -3.78 -3.00 19.72
C ALA A 433 -3.99 -2.60 18.25
N ASN A 434 -5.10 -3.00 17.63
CA ASN A 434 -5.48 -2.56 16.27
C ASN A 434 -6.03 -1.13 16.25
N LYS A 435 -6.86 -0.79 17.24
CA LYS A 435 -7.46 0.54 17.35
C LYS A 435 -6.41 1.65 17.46
N ALA A 436 -5.20 1.33 17.92
CA ALA A 436 -4.06 2.25 17.94
C ALA A 436 -3.70 2.84 16.56
N LEU A 437 -3.99 2.15 15.46
CA LEU A 437 -3.83 2.71 14.10
C LEU A 437 -4.65 3.99 13.90
N TYR A 438 -5.77 4.11 14.59
CA TYR A 438 -6.73 5.19 14.40
C TYR A 438 -6.57 6.33 15.43
N VAL A 439 -5.50 6.29 16.23
CA VAL A 439 -5.22 7.30 17.26
C VAL A 439 -3.99 8.09 16.86
N ALA A 440 -4.16 9.39 16.60
CA ALA A 440 -3.05 10.28 16.28
C ALA A 440 -2.05 10.40 17.45
N ASP A 441 -0.77 10.44 17.12
CA ASP A 441 0.33 10.61 18.08
C ASP A 441 0.94 12.01 17.94
N PRO A 442 0.55 12.97 18.79
CA PRO A 442 1.06 14.35 18.70
C PRO A 442 2.56 14.46 19.00
N GLU A 443 3.15 13.48 19.68
CA GLU A 443 4.58 13.48 20.05
C GLU A 443 5.47 12.83 18.98
N ALA A 444 4.87 12.13 18.01
CA ALA A 444 5.61 11.51 16.92
C ALA A 444 6.26 12.55 16.00
N LYS A 445 7.55 12.34 15.72
CA LYS A 445 8.35 13.16 14.81
C LYS A 445 8.25 12.62 13.39
N ASN A 446 8.49 13.46 12.38
CA ASN A 446 8.66 12.96 11.02
C ASN A 446 10.13 12.68 10.75
N PHE A 447 10.45 11.53 10.16
CA PHE A 447 11.79 11.29 9.66
C PHE A 447 12.07 12.25 8.50
N PHE A 448 13.28 12.80 8.39
CA PHE A 448 13.54 13.86 7.39
C PHE A 448 13.27 13.38 5.94
N ALA A 449 13.44 12.08 5.68
CA ALA A 449 13.17 11.44 4.39
C ALA A 449 11.79 10.75 4.32
N ALA A 450 10.82 11.15 5.17
CA ALA A 450 9.48 10.59 5.16
C ALA A 450 8.69 10.91 3.87
N ASP A 451 9.01 12.01 3.19
CA ASP A 451 8.43 12.40 1.89
C ASP A 451 9.34 12.08 0.70
N PHE A 452 10.49 11.44 0.97
CA PHE A 452 11.42 11.07 -0.08
C PHE A 452 10.96 9.78 -0.77
N PHE A 453 10.51 9.92 -2.01
CA PHE A 453 10.18 8.82 -2.91
C PHE A 453 11.21 8.75 -4.04
N PHE A 454 11.87 7.61 -4.15
CA PHE A 454 12.87 7.35 -5.18
C PHE A 454 12.21 7.24 -6.56
N ASP A 455 12.75 7.93 -7.56
CA ASP A 455 12.43 7.68 -8.96
C ASP A 455 13.42 6.65 -9.53
N PRO A 456 12.98 5.40 -9.76
CA PRO A 456 13.86 4.36 -10.27
C PRO A 456 14.10 4.46 -11.78
N SER A 457 13.44 5.37 -12.50
CA SER A 457 13.50 5.44 -13.97
C SER A 457 14.94 5.50 -14.53
N PRO A 458 15.88 6.27 -13.93
CA PRO A 458 17.27 6.32 -14.41
C PRO A 458 18.06 5.02 -14.24
N VAL A 459 17.62 4.13 -13.33
CA VAL A 459 18.32 2.89 -12.96
C VAL A 459 17.38 1.68 -12.95
N LYS A 460 16.32 1.72 -13.77
CA LYS A 460 15.21 0.76 -13.70
C LYS A 460 15.69 -0.68 -13.93
N ALA A 461 16.60 -0.88 -14.90
CA ALA A 461 17.14 -2.19 -15.23
C ALA A 461 18.05 -2.71 -14.10
N GLU A 462 18.93 -1.86 -13.58
CA GLU A 462 19.78 -2.19 -12.43
C GLU A 462 18.96 -2.52 -11.18
N LEU A 463 17.95 -1.71 -10.85
CA LEU A 463 17.09 -1.97 -9.69
C LEU A 463 16.35 -3.31 -9.83
N ALA A 464 15.81 -3.62 -11.02
CA ALA A 464 15.16 -4.91 -11.26
C ALA A 464 16.13 -6.10 -11.07
N ASN A 465 17.35 -5.99 -11.59
CA ASN A 465 18.39 -7.01 -11.40
C ASN A 465 18.79 -7.15 -9.92
N VAL A 466 18.92 -6.03 -9.22
CA VAL A 466 19.23 -5.98 -7.79
C VAL A 466 18.12 -6.64 -6.97
N GLN A 467 16.84 -6.38 -7.26
CA GLN A 467 15.72 -7.04 -6.58
C GLN A 467 15.69 -8.56 -6.84
N ALA A 468 16.01 -8.99 -8.06
CA ALA A 468 16.11 -10.41 -8.38
C ALA A 468 17.20 -11.08 -7.53
N VAL A 469 18.40 -10.50 -7.46
CA VAL A 469 19.51 -11.01 -6.62
C VAL A 469 19.17 -10.94 -5.13
N PHE A 470 18.52 -9.86 -4.67
CA PHE A 470 18.09 -9.75 -3.29
C PHE A 470 17.16 -10.91 -2.92
N THR A 471 16.19 -11.20 -3.79
CA THR A 471 15.24 -12.29 -3.59
C THR A 471 15.93 -13.66 -3.57
N SER A 472 16.82 -13.94 -4.53
CA SER A 472 17.44 -15.26 -4.69
C SER A 472 18.58 -15.55 -3.71
N ASP A 473 19.37 -14.54 -3.37
CA ASP A 473 20.65 -14.71 -2.67
C ASP A 473 20.71 -14.04 -1.30
N VAL A 474 20.00 -12.92 -1.10
CA VAL A 474 20.03 -12.17 0.17
C VAL A 474 18.93 -12.61 1.11
N SER A 475 17.69 -12.79 0.61
CA SER A 475 16.55 -13.18 1.43
C SER A 475 16.77 -14.51 2.18
N PRO A 476 17.32 -15.59 1.59
CA PRO A 476 17.65 -16.80 2.34
C PRO A 476 18.65 -16.59 3.48
N ILE A 477 19.58 -15.64 3.33
CA ILE A 477 20.54 -15.26 4.39
C ILE A 477 19.81 -14.50 5.48
N TYR A 478 19.07 -13.45 5.11
CA TYR A 478 18.38 -12.57 6.04
C TYR A 478 17.31 -13.33 6.85
N ARG A 479 16.62 -14.29 6.24
CA ARG A 479 15.61 -15.14 6.89
C ARG A 479 16.22 -16.32 7.68
N GLY A 480 17.54 -16.42 7.75
CA GLY A 480 18.23 -17.43 8.56
C GLY A 480 18.25 -18.85 7.96
N VAL A 481 17.73 -19.04 6.75
CA VAL A 481 17.64 -20.34 6.06
C VAL A 481 19.05 -20.88 5.78
N VAL A 482 19.94 -20.00 5.31
CA VAL A 482 21.35 -20.31 5.07
C VAL A 482 22.27 -19.50 6.01
N ASP A 483 23.52 -19.93 6.10
CA ASP A 483 24.53 -19.31 6.96
C ASP A 483 24.99 -17.94 6.42
N TYR A 484 25.15 -16.95 7.29
CA TYR A 484 25.57 -15.60 6.86
C TYR A 484 27.00 -15.59 6.32
N ASP A 485 27.98 -16.05 7.10
CA ASP A 485 29.40 -15.92 6.76
C ASP A 485 29.77 -16.70 5.50
N LYS A 486 29.09 -17.82 5.25
CA LYS A 486 29.29 -18.66 4.06
C LYS A 486 28.76 -18.01 2.78
N TYR A 487 27.64 -17.28 2.82
CA TYR A 487 26.93 -16.85 1.61
C TYR A 487 26.98 -15.34 1.35
N ILE A 488 27.19 -14.50 2.37
CA ILE A 488 27.09 -13.04 2.24
C ILE A 488 28.08 -12.46 1.22
N LYS A 489 29.34 -12.94 1.20
CA LYS A 489 30.34 -12.44 0.25
C LYS A 489 29.90 -12.65 -1.20
N SER A 490 29.35 -13.83 -1.51
CA SER A 490 28.86 -14.13 -2.85
C SER A 490 27.62 -13.30 -3.19
N ALA A 491 26.67 -13.18 -2.26
CA ALA A 491 25.47 -12.36 -2.44
C ALA A 491 25.83 -10.89 -2.73
N THR A 492 26.73 -10.29 -1.94
CA THR A 492 27.19 -8.92 -2.14
C THR A 492 27.93 -8.74 -3.47
N SER A 493 28.78 -9.70 -3.88
CA SER A 493 29.40 -9.67 -5.22
C SER A 493 28.36 -9.73 -6.35
N LYS A 494 27.30 -10.52 -6.21
CA LYS A 494 26.19 -10.58 -7.18
C LYS A 494 25.39 -9.28 -7.22
N LEU A 495 25.13 -8.64 -6.07
CA LEU A 495 24.48 -7.33 -6.02
C LEU A 495 25.31 -6.27 -6.75
N LYS A 496 26.64 -6.28 -6.57
CA LYS A 496 27.57 -5.40 -7.30
C LYS A 496 27.51 -5.66 -8.81
N ALA A 497 27.55 -6.92 -9.23
CA ALA A 497 27.39 -7.29 -10.64
C ALA A 497 26.02 -6.90 -11.21
N ALA A 498 24.97 -6.90 -10.40
CA ALA A 498 23.62 -6.47 -10.77
C ALA A 498 23.46 -4.94 -10.86
N GLY A 499 24.46 -4.17 -10.38
CA GLY A 499 24.47 -2.71 -10.49
C GLY A 499 24.02 -1.96 -9.23
N ILE A 500 24.08 -2.57 -8.03
CA ILE A 500 23.68 -1.91 -6.79
C ILE A 500 24.37 -0.56 -6.55
N ASP A 501 25.65 -0.42 -6.90
CA ASP A 501 26.39 0.82 -6.70
C ASP A 501 25.78 2.00 -7.50
N LYS A 502 25.28 1.72 -8.71
CA LYS A 502 24.56 2.73 -9.52
C LYS A 502 23.23 3.11 -8.89
N VAL A 503 22.49 2.12 -8.38
CA VAL A 503 21.21 2.32 -7.69
C VAL A 503 21.41 3.21 -6.46
N LEU A 504 22.40 2.91 -5.62
CA LEU A 504 22.69 3.67 -4.41
C LEU A 504 23.22 5.08 -4.72
N ALA A 505 24.03 5.25 -5.78
CA ALA A 505 24.48 6.56 -6.22
C ALA A 505 23.31 7.44 -6.72
N GLU A 506 22.36 6.87 -7.46
CA GLU A 506 21.16 7.62 -7.88
C GLU A 506 20.26 7.94 -6.68
N TYR A 507 20.12 7.02 -5.73
CA TYR A 507 19.45 7.28 -4.44
C TYR A 507 20.08 8.47 -3.71
N GLN A 508 21.40 8.48 -3.55
CA GLN A 508 22.12 9.57 -2.88
C GLN A 508 21.90 10.90 -3.60
N LYS A 509 22.04 10.92 -4.93
CA LYS A 509 21.83 12.12 -5.75
C LYS A 509 20.41 12.69 -5.58
N GLN A 510 19.38 11.83 -5.63
CA GLN A 510 18.00 12.28 -5.46
C GLN A 510 17.71 12.71 -4.01
N LEU A 511 18.29 12.02 -3.02
CA LEU A 511 18.17 12.40 -1.61
C LEU A 511 18.83 13.76 -1.34
N ASP A 512 19.98 14.04 -1.93
CA ASP A 512 20.66 15.33 -1.80
C ASP A 512 19.86 16.47 -2.43
N ALA A 513 19.26 16.22 -3.60
CA ALA A 513 18.34 17.16 -4.24
C ALA A 513 17.12 17.44 -3.36
N TYR A 514 16.51 16.40 -2.77
CA TYR A 514 15.41 16.54 -1.82
C TYR A 514 15.83 17.28 -0.53
N LYS A 515 16.98 16.96 0.06
CA LYS A 515 17.49 17.68 1.24
C LYS A 515 17.72 19.17 0.97
N ALA A 516 18.03 19.56 -0.26
CA ALA A 516 18.17 20.96 -0.65
C ALA A 516 16.82 21.71 -0.67
N THR A 517 15.70 21.01 -0.89
CA THR A 517 14.35 21.62 -0.84
C THR A 517 13.88 21.84 0.60
N LEU A 518 14.36 21.04 1.57
CA LEU A 518 14.02 21.19 2.99
C LEU A 518 14.69 22.41 3.67
N LYS A 519 15.72 23.00 3.05
CA LYS A 519 16.46 24.16 3.60
C LYS A 519 15.88 25.51 3.18
N GLN A 520 14.85 25.50 2.36
CA GLN A 520 14.08 26.68 1.93
C GLN A 520 12.86 26.83 2.82
#